data_AF-A0A0F9NDX3-F1
#
_entry.id   AF-A0A0F9NDX3-F1
#
_cell.length_a   1.000
_cell.length_b   1.000
_cell.length_c   1.000
_cell.angle_alpha   90.00
_cell.angle_beta   90.00
_cell.angle_gamma   90.00
#
_symmetry.space_group_name_H-M   'P 1'
#
loop_
_entity.id
_entity.type
_entity.pdbx_description
1 polymer ?
#
loop_
_entity_poly.entity_id
_entity_poly.type
_entity_poly.pdbx_seq_one_letter_code
_entity_poly.pdbx_strand_id
1 'polypeptide(L)'
;MISVHFEAIIPAPFNEGVMRVYLLNEGRKIATAIKRDFERTVKTWNTKPKFEKDVGFTRDALTIDVFTEDENYRRVSEGVKSKPRVARGIGPGMSGKGAKALTIFPYSKKTTPGIIDAKPGGAAKGPIIFRRYALLAGEIEPRKFDETVEEEWDDKFPERLQIALDTAATKTGYAF
;
A
#
# COMPACT_ATOMS: atom_id res chain seq x y z
N MET A 1 2.97 18.01 -65.92
CA MET A 1 3.57 18.88 -64.89
C MET A 1 2.87 18.54 -63.58
N ILE A 2 3.56 17.91 -62.63
CA ILE A 2 2.95 17.51 -61.35
C ILE A 2 3.18 18.66 -60.37
N SER A 3 2.09 19.28 -59.93
CA SER A 3 2.09 20.29 -58.87
C SER A 3 2.00 19.56 -57.53
N VAL A 4 2.93 19.84 -56.62
CA VAL A 4 2.87 19.39 -55.22
C VAL A 4 2.54 20.61 -54.37
N HIS A 5 1.37 20.60 -53.73
CA HIS A 5 0.98 21.60 -52.76
C HIS A 5 1.40 21.14 -51.37
N PHE A 6 2.26 21.91 -50.72
CA PHE A 6 2.61 21.72 -49.31
C PHE A 6 1.69 22.60 -48.47
N GLU A 7 0.76 22.00 -47.74
CA GLU A 7 0.05 22.69 -46.66
C GLU A 7 0.90 22.64 -45.39
N ALA A 8 1.18 23.80 -44.80
CA ALA A 8 1.90 23.88 -43.54
C ALA A 8 0.97 23.41 -42.41
N ILE A 9 1.37 22.36 -41.70
CA ILE A 9 0.67 21.90 -40.49
C ILE A 9 1.09 22.82 -39.35
N ILE A 10 0.21 23.76 -38.97
CA ILE A 10 0.42 24.64 -37.81
C ILE A 10 -0.22 23.96 -36.59
N PRO A 11 0.55 23.55 -35.56
CA PRO A 11 -0.02 22.97 -34.35
C PRO A 11 -0.92 23.99 -33.63
N ALA A 12 -2.02 23.51 -33.04
CA ALA A 12 -2.84 24.33 -32.15
C ALA A 12 -2.00 24.88 -30.98
N PRO A 13 -2.35 26.00 -30.33
CA PRO A 13 -1.62 26.50 -29.15
C PRO A 13 -1.84 25.60 -27.92
N PHE A 14 -0.82 25.51 -27.06
CA PHE A 14 -0.79 24.53 -25.97
C PHE A 14 -1.80 24.91 -24.90
N ASN A 15 -2.73 23.99 -24.59
CA ASN A 15 -3.76 24.21 -23.59
C ASN A 15 -3.35 23.58 -22.25
N GLU A 16 -2.54 24.32 -21.50
CA GLU A 16 -2.04 23.93 -20.17
C GLU A 16 -3.18 23.58 -19.20
N GLY A 17 -4.27 24.35 -19.23
CA GLY A 17 -5.42 24.13 -18.34
C GLY A 17 -6.09 22.79 -18.58
N VAL A 18 -6.31 22.41 -19.84
CA VAL A 18 -6.89 21.11 -20.19
C VAL A 18 -5.95 19.97 -19.81
N MET A 19 -4.66 20.07 -20.14
CA MET A 19 -3.66 19.07 -19.77
C MET A 19 -3.64 18.84 -18.25
N ARG A 20 -3.61 19.92 -17.47
CA ARG A 20 -3.62 19.87 -15.99
C ARG A 20 -4.84 19.13 -15.45
N VAL A 21 -6.03 19.36 -16.02
CA VAL A 21 -7.27 18.68 -15.59
C VAL A 21 -7.18 17.18 -15.86
N TYR A 22 -6.67 16.76 -17.03
CA TYR A 22 -6.49 15.35 -17.35
C TYR A 22 -5.48 14.67 -16.43
N LEU A 23 -4.33 15.31 -16.18
CA LEU A 23 -3.31 14.79 -15.27
C LEU A 23 -3.82 14.68 -13.83
N LEU A 24 -4.54 15.68 -13.34
CA LEU A 24 -5.17 15.64 -12.01
C LEU A 24 -6.21 14.51 -11.90
N ASN A 25 -7.02 14.33 -12.94
CA ASN A 25 -8.02 13.27 -12.95
C ASN A 25 -7.37 11.88 -12.98
N GLU A 26 -6.30 11.70 -13.75
CA GLU A 26 -5.57 10.43 -13.76
C GLU A 26 -4.83 10.21 -12.43
N GLY A 27 -4.19 11.24 -11.89
CA GLY A 27 -3.54 11.16 -10.58
C GLY A 27 -4.50 10.74 -9.47
N ARG A 28 -5.75 11.24 -9.49
CA ARG A 28 -6.81 10.78 -8.57
C ARG A 28 -7.17 9.30 -8.74
N LYS A 29 -7.16 8.78 -9.96
CA LYS A 29 -7.40 7.35 -10.21
C LYS A 29 -6.23 6.51 -9.72
N ILE A 30 -4.99 6.92 -10.01
CA ILE A 30 -3.76 6.29 -9.53
C ILE A 30 -3.76 6.24 -8.01
N ALA A 31 -3.97 7.38 -7.33
CA ALA A 31 -4.06 7.46 -5.87
C ALA A 31 -5.14 6.53 -5.29
N THR A 32 -6.26 6.37 -5.98
CA THR A 32 -7.33 5.44 -5.57
C THR A 32 -6.89 3.98 -5.71
N ALA A 33 -6.14 3.66 -6.75
CA ALA A 33 -5.67 2.31 -7.00
C ALA A 33 -4.54 1.93 -6.02
N ILE A 34 -3.56 2.82 -5.80
CA ILE A 34 -2.52 2.67 -4.78
C ILE A 34 -3.16 2.45 -3.40
N LYS A 35 -4.15 3.28 -3.03
CA LYS A 35 -4.89 3.11 -1.78
C LYS A 35 -5.55 1.73 -1.67
N ARG A 36 -6.11 1.19 -2.76
CA ARG A 36 -6.70 -0.15 -2.76
C ARG A 36 -5.65 -1.24 -2.55
N ASP A 37 -4.45 -1.07 -3.09
CA ASP A 37 -3.36 -2.02 -2.87
C ASP A 37 -2.90 -2.00 -1.41
N PHE A 38 -2.77 -0.82 -0.79
CA PHE A 38 -2.57 -0.71 0.65
C PHE A 38 -3.71 -1.37 1.46
N GLU A 39 -4.97 -1.19 1.08
CA GLU A 39 -6.11 -1.85 1.74
C GLU A 39 -6.08 -3.39 1.59
N ARG A 40 -5.48 -3.92 0.52
CA ARG A 40 -5.29 -5.38 0.32
C ARG A 40 -4.31 -5.97 1.33
N THR A 41 -3.25 -5.23 1.68
CA THR A 41 -2.23 -5.67 2.68
C THR A 41 -2.81 -5.93 4.07
N VAL A 42 -3.95 -5.31 4.37
CA VAL A 42 -4.64 -5.39 5.67
C VAL A 42 -6.03 -6.00 5.58
N LYS A 43 -6.40 -6.59 4.43
CA LYS A 43 -7.75 -7.10 4.18
C LYS A 43 -8.27 -8.05 5.26
N THR A 44 -7.39 -8.88 5.82
CA THR A 44 -7.72 -9.90 6.81
C THR A 44 -7.53 -9.45 8.26
N TRP A 45 -7.20 -8.18 8.47
CA TRP A 45 -7.04 -7.60 9.80
C TRP A 45 -8.40 -7.31 10.42
N ASN A 46 -8.50 -7.50 11.74
CA ASN A 46 -9.73 -7.23 12.48
C ASN A 46 -9.94 -5.72 12.63
N THR A 47 -8.88 -5.01 13.00
CA THR A 47 -8.82 -3.55 13.02
C THR A 47 -8.09 -3.11 11.76
N LYS A 48 -8.81 -2.45 10.84
CA LYS A 48 -8.24 -1.98 9.59
C LYS A 48 -7.72 -0.55 9.76
N PRO A 49 -6.47 -0.27 9.35
CA PRO A 49 -5.97 1.10 9.31
C PRO A 49 -6.80 1.94 8.34
N LYS A 50 -6.87 3.24 8.61
CA LYS A 50 -7.46 4.21 7.69
C LYS A 50 -6.36 4.76 6.81
N PHE A 51 -6.47 4.51 5.51
CA PHE A 51 -5.60 5.11 4.50
C PHE A 51 -6.23 6.38 3.96
N GLU A 52 -5.45 7.45 3.97
CA GLU A 52 -5.77 8.73 3.36
C GLU A 52 -4.94 8.89 2.09
N LYS A 53 -5.44 9.72 1.18
CA LYS A 53 -4.75 10.01 -0.07
C LYS A 53 -4.81 11.50 -0.34
N ASP A 54 -3.70 12.06 -0.78
CA ASP A 54 -3.60 13.42 -1.26
C ASP A 54 -3.07 13.43 -2.69
N VAL A 55 -3.59 14.34 -3.50
CA VAL A 55 -3.17 14.51 -4.89
C VAL A 55 -2.92 15.99 -5.12
N GLY A 56 -1.65 16.35 -5.12
CA GLY A 56 -1.16 17.68 -5.41
C GLY A 56 -0.77 17.81 -6.88
N PHE A 57 -1.00 19.00 -7.44
CA PHE A 57 -0.42 19.36 -8.73
C PHE A 57 0.16 20.76 -8.63
N THR A 58 1.48 20.80 -8.56
CA THR A 58 2.27 22.03 -8.67
C THR A 58 2.51 22.33 -10.15
N ARG A 59 3.16 23.46 -10.47
CA ARG A 59 3.40 23.86 -11.86
C ARG A 59 4.15 22.78 -12.66
N ASP A 60 5.08 22.09 -12.00
CA ASP A 60 6.03 21.20 -12.67
C ASP A 60 5.91 19.73 -12.25
N ALA A 61 5.07 19.42 -11.24
CA ALA A 61 4.98 18.06 -10.70
C ALA A 61 3.57 17.69 -10.21
N LEU A 62 3.16 16.47 -10.58
CA LEU A 62 2.05 15.74 -9.97
C LEU A 62 2.58 14.95 -8.77
N THR A 63 2.08 15.25 -7.59
CA THR A 63 2.43 14.56 -6.34
C THR A 63 1.22 13.72 -5.90
N ILE A 64 1.45 12.45 -5.61
CA ILE A 64 0.42 11.53 -5.14
C ILE A 64 0.94 10.88 -3.87
N ASP A 65 0.27 11.16 -2.76
CA ASP A 65 0.61 10.63 -1.46
C ASP A 65 -0.51 9.73 -0.97
N VAL A 66 -0.16 8.55 -0.45
CA VAL A 66 -1.08 7.67 0.25
C VAL A 66 -0.44 7.29 1.58
N PHE A 67 -1.10 7.60 2.69
CA PHE A 67 -0.51 7.46 4.01
C PHE A 67 -1.51 6.96 5.05
N THR A 68 -0.99 6.50 6.19
CA THR A 68 -1.78 6.12 7.35
C THR A 68 -1.05 6.48 8.64
N GLU A 69 -1.79 6.89 9.66
CA GLU A 69 -1.25 7.16 11.00
C GLU A 69 -1.36 5.94 11.94
N ASP A 70 -1.83 4.79 11.44
CA ASP A 70 -2.03 3.61 12.26
C ASP A 70 -0.69 3.02 12.74
N GLU A 71 -0.46 3.06 14.05
CA GLU A 71 0.78 2.58 14.64
C GLU A 71 0.96 1.06 14.50
N ASN A 72 -0.13 0.28 14.45
CA ASN A 72 -0.03 -1.16 14.24
C ASN A 72 0.37 -1.47 12.80
N TYR A 73 -0.15 -0.71 11.83
CA TYR A 73 0.32 -0.81 10.45
C TYR A 73 1.82 -0.54 10.37
N ARG A 74 2.28 0.58 10.93
CA ARG A 74 3.71 0.95 10.95
C ARG A 74 4.58 -0.14 11.55
N ARG A 75 4.22 -0.65 12.74
CA ARG A 75 4.96 -1.73 13.43
C ARG A 75 5.05 -3.02 12.62
N VAL A 76 4.05 -3.33 11.80
CA VAL A 76 4.06 -4.55 10.97
C VAL A 76 4.79 -4.33 9.65
N SER A 77 4.65 -3.15 9.03
CA SER A 77 5.37 -2.80 7.80
C SER A 77 6.87 -2.71 8.06
N GLU A 78 7.29 -1.88 9.01
CA GLU A 78 8.69 -1.62 9.38
C GLU A 78 9.32 -2.72 10.26
N GLY A 79 8.47 -3.56 10.85
CA GLY A 79 8.91 -4.54 11.84
C GLY A 79 9.27 -3.90 13.18
N VAL A 80 9.54 -4.76 14.16
CA VAL A 80 9.97 -4.33 15.50
C VAL A 80 11.14 -5.20 15.92
N LYS A 81 12.30 -4.58 16.14
CA LYS A 81 13.48 -5.22 16.72
C LYS A 81 13.46 -5.04 18.23
N SER A 82 12.63 -5.81 18.94
CA SER A 82 12.64 -5.82 20.41
C SER A 82 13.17 -7.14 20.97
N LYS A 83 13.81 -7.09 22.13
CA LYS A 83 14.22 -8.33 22.81
C LYS A 83 12.96 -9.10 23.25
N PRO A 84 12.88 -10.43 23.08
CA PRO A 84 11.74 -11.21 23.50
C PRO A 84 11.40 -10.94 24.97
N ARG A 85 10.16 -10.52 25.23
CA ARG A 85 9.69 -10.36 26.61
C ARG A 85 9.09 -11.67 27.07
N VAL A 86 9.46 -12.11 28.27
CA VAL A 86 8.83 -13.28 28.89
C VAL A 86 7.47 -12.85 29.42
N ALA A 87 6.40 -13.25 28.73
CA ALA A 87 5.05 -13.20 29.27
C ALA A 87 4.92 -14.29 30.34
N ARG A 88 4.83 -13.88 31.61
CA ARG A 88 4.33 -14.78 32.67
C ARG A 88 2.81 -14.69 32.64
N GLY A 89 2.14 -15.83 32.77
CA GLY A 89 0.71 -15.93 32.51
C GLY A 89 -0.12 -14.87 33.24
N ILE A 90 -0.68 -13.93 32.49
CA ILE A 90 -1.80 -13.09 32.91
C ILE A 90 -2.88 -13.35 31.85
N GLY A 91 -3.66 -14.42 32.06
CA GLY A 91 -4.92 -14.60 31.33
C GLY A 91 -5.96 -13.64 31.89
N PRO A 92 -6.95 -13.19 31.10
CA PRO A 92 -8.08 -12.43 31.61
C PRO A 92 -8.81 -13.28 32.65
N GLY A 93 -8.75 -12.87 33.92
CA GLY A 93 -9.30 -13.60 35.09
C GLY A 93 -8.27 -14.19 36.05
N MET A 94 -6.96 -14.07 35.81
CA MET A 94 -5.93 -14.58 36.73
C MET A 94 -5.06 -13.46 37.34
N SER A 95 -5.66 -12.62 38.18
CA SER A 95 -4.93 -11.89 39.22
C SER A 95 -4.73 -12.82 40.43
N GLY A 96 -3.75 -13.71 40.34
CA GLY A 96 -3.44 -14.62 41.46
C GLY A 96 -2.08 -15.29 41.29
N LYS A 97 -1.35 -15.43 42.38
CA LYS A 97 -0.10 -16.20 42.49
C LYS A 97 -0.37 -17.67 42.12
N GLY A 98 -0.47 -18.01 40.83
CA GLY A 98 -0.86 -19.37 40.46
C GLY A 98 -1.23 -19.67 39.00
N ALA A 99 -0.82 -18.86 38.02
CA ALA A 99 -1.06 -19.22 36.62
C ALA A 99 -0.26 -20.50 36.26
N LYS A 100 -0.95 -21.65 36.15
CA LYS A 100 -0.31 -22.98 36.02
C LYS A 100 0.11 -23.34 34.58
N ALA A 101 -0.46 -22.74 33.54
CA ALA A 101 0.03 -22.85 32.17
C ALA A 101 -0.61 -21.80 31.25
N LEU A 102 0.18 -21.27 30.32
CA LEU A 102 -0.28 -20.56 29.13
C LEU A 102 -0.55 -21.57 28.02
N THR A 103 -1.72 -21.46 27.44
CA THR A 103 -2.14 -22.22 26.27
C THR A 103 -1.66 -21.49 25.01
N ILE A 104 -0.70 -22.06 24.30
CA ILE A 104 -0.19 -21.52 23.04
C ILE A 104 -0.72 -22.39 21.90
N PHE A 105 -1.44 -21.77 20.97
CA PHE A 105 -1.85 -22.40 19.73
C PHE A 105 -0.79 -22.09 18.66
N PRO A 106 -0.45 -23.06 17.79
CA PRO A 106 0.31 -22.73 16.60
C PRO A 106 -0.51 -21.71 15.80
N TYR A 107 0.15 -20.69 15.23
CA TYR A 107 -0.52 -19.57 14.57
C TYR A 107 -0.01 -19.42 13.14
N SER A 108 -0.94 -19.32 12.19
CA SER A 108 -0.64 -18.97 10.80
C SER A 108 -0.65 -17.46 10.63
N LYS A 109 0.47 -16.89 10.17
CA LYS A 109 0.60 -15.46 9.86
C LYS A 109 -0.41 -15.07 8.77
N LYS A 110 -1.06 -13.90 8.94
CA LYS A 110 -1.97 -13.29 7.95
C LYS A 110 -1.24 -12.65 6.78
N THR A 111 -0.01 -12.20 7.01
CA THR A 111 0.80 -11.42 6.07
C THR A 111 2.17 -12.05 5.92
N THR A 112 2.74 -11.92 4.73
CA THR A 112 4.08 -12.44 4.36
C THR A 112 4.88 -11.27 3.79
N PRO A 113 6.20 -11.17 4.03
CA PRO A 113 7.01 -10.11 3.43
C PRO A 113 6.92 -10.18 1.90
N GLY A 114 6.83 -9.02 1.23
CA GLY A 114 6.77 -8.95 -0.23
C GLY A 114 5.46 -9.43 -0.86
N ILE A 115 4.38 -9.58 -0.09
CA ILE A 115 3.07 -10.00 -0.61
C ILE A 115 1.99 -9.01 -0.17
N ILE A 116 1.36 -8.35 -1.14
CA ILE A 116 0.27 -7.39 -0.93
C ILE A 116 -1.04 -8.08 -0.55
N ASP A 117 -1.27 -9.31 -0.99
CA ASP A 117 -2.49 -10.04 -0.64
C ASP A 117 -2.40 -10.73 0.72
N ALA A 118 -3.01 -10.11 1.73
CA ALA A 118 -3.18 -10.72 3.04
C ALA A 118 -4.05 -11.97 2.97
N LYS A 119 -3.58 -13.06 3.59
CA LYS A 119 -4.28 -14.34 3.65
C LYS A 119 -5.04 -14.49 4.98
N PRO A 120 -6.08 -15.34 5.02
CA PRO A 120 -6.70 -15.73 6.28
C PRO A 120 -5.65 -16.39 7.17
N GLY A 121 -5.41 -15.79 8.33
CA GLY A 121 -4.55 -16.34 9.37
C GLY A 121 -5.38 -16.68 10.60
N GLY A 122 -4.83 -17.46 11.51
CA GLY A 122 -5.57 -17.98 12.66
C GLY A 122 -4.82 -19.10 13.36
N ALA A 123 -5.51 -19.75 14.30
CA ALA A 123 -4.99 -20.97 14.93
C ALA A 123 -4.70 -22.01 13.84
N ALA A 124 -3.43 -22.37 13.69
CA ALA A 124 -3.01 -23.45 12.81
C ALA A 124 -3.42 -24.80 13.43
N LYS A 125 -3.54 -25.84 12.60
CA LYS A 125 -3.74 -27.21 13.08
C LYS A 125 -2.48 -27.65 13.84
N GLY A 126 -2.64 -28.09 15.09
CA GLY A 126 -1.55 -28.67 15.86
C GLY A 126 -1.90 -28.84 17.33
N PRO A 127 -1.03 -29.54 18.08
CA PRO A 127 -1.27 -29.78 19.49
C PRO A 127 -1.29 -28.46 20.27
N ILE A 128 -2.18 -28.40 21.25
CA ILE A 128 -2.21 -27.31 22.21
C ILE A 128 -0.95 -27.40 23.08
N ILE A 129 -0.11 -26.37 23.06
CA ILE A 129 1.13 -26.35 23.82
C ILE A 129 0.88 -25.64 25.15
N PHE A 130 1.06 -26.35 26.26
CA PHE A 130 1.03 -25.76 27.60
C PHE A 130 2.44 -25.36 28.03
N ARG A 131 2.67 -24.06 28.29
CA ARG A 131 3.96 -23.57 28.84
C ARG A 131 3.74 -22.66 30.04
N ARG A 132 4.63 -22.72 31.03
CA ARG A 132 4.57 -21.84 32.21
C ARG A 132 4.83 -20.37 31.88
N TYR A 133 5.50 -20.11 30.76
CA TYR A 133 5.77 -18.80 30.21
C TYR A 133 5.70 -18.86 28.68
N ALA A 134 5.27 -17.77 28.07
CA ALA A 134 5.36 -17.57 26.62
C ALA A 134 6.40 -16.48 26.36
N LEU A 135 7.25 -16.69 25.37
CA LEU A 135 8.00 -15.57 24.80
C LEU A 135 6.98 -14.78 23.98
N LEU A 136 6.59 -13.60 24.47
CA LEU A 136 5.93 -12.61 23.62
C LEU A 136 6.92 -12.29 22.52
N ALA A 137 6.48 -12.45 21.27
CA ALA A 137 7.30 -12.27 20.08
C ALA A 137 8.08 -10.95 20.20
N GLY A 138 9.39 -11.05 20.41
CA GLY A 138 10.27 -9.89 20.55
C GLY A 138 10.52 -9.24 19.19
N GLU A 139 10.60 -10.06 18.16
CA GLU A 139 10.92 -9.61 16.82
C GLU A 139 9.73 -9.80 15.89
N ILE A 140 9.21 -8.69 15.38
CA ILE A 140 8.29 -8.70 14.25
C ILE A 140 9.14 -8.46 13.02
N GLU A 141 9.27 -9.50 12.21
CA GLU A 141 9.89 -9.39 10.88
C GLU A 141 9.10 -8.39 10.02
N PRO A 142 9.77 -7.40 9.42
CA PRO A 142 9.13 -6.38 8.60
C PRO A 142 8.42 -7.01 7.41
N ARG A 143 7.23 -6.50 7.09
CA ARG A 143 6.50 -6.92 5.89
C ARG A 143 6.81 -6.08 4.67
N LYS A 144 7.37 -4.88 4.86
CA LYS A 144 7.79 -3.97 3.80
C LYS A 144 6.66 -3.68 2.81
N PHE A 145 5.46 -3.41 3.34
CA PHE A 145 4.28 -3.19 2.50
C PHE A 145 4.47 -1.99 1.59
N ASP A 146 5.09 -0.94 2.13
CA ASP A 146 5.30 0.32 1.41
C ASP A 146 6.25 0.10 0.22
N GLU A 147 7.39 -0.56 0.45
CA GLU A 147 8.32 -0.96 -0.63
C GLU A 147 7.64 -1.88 -1.66
N THR A 148 6.82 -2.84 -1.22
CA THR A 148 6.16 -3.79 -2.13
C THR A 148 5.13 -3.09 -3.03
N VAL A 149 4.38 -2.14 -2.47
CA VAL A 149 3.41 -1.35 -3.24
C VAL A 149 4.15 -0.39 -4.18
N GLU A 150 5.23 0.23 -3.74
CA GLU A 150 6.09 1.08 -4.58
C GLU A 150 6.64 0.30 -5.78
N GLU A 151 7.25 -0.86 -5.56
CA GLU A 151 7.75 -1.74 -6.63
C GLU A 151 6.65 -2.16 -7.62
N GLU A 152 5.43 -2.45 -7.16
CA GLU A 152 4.31 -2.78 -8.05
C GLU A 152 3.86 -1.58 -8.91
N TRP A 153 4.09 -0.36 -8.43
CA TRP A 153 3.67 0.88 -9.08
C TRP A 153 4.78 1.56 -9.88
N ASP A 154 6.05 1.23 -9.68
CA ASP A 154 7.20 1.77 -10.43
C ASP A 154 7.03 1.61 -11.95
N ASP A 155 6.53 0.45 -12.40
CA ASP A 155 6.29 0.19 -13.83
C ASP A 155 4.95 0.79 -14.31
N LYS A 156 3.91 0.71 -13.48
CA LYS A 156 2.54 1.09 -13.87
C LYS A 156 2.34 2.60 -13.88
N PHE A 157 3.06 3.32 -13.04
CA PHE A 157 2.89 4.76 -12.86
C PHE A 157 3.31 5.55 -14.11
N PRO A 158 4.53 5.37 -14.68
CA PRO A 158 4.92 6.04 -15.92
C PRO A 158 4.00 5.68 -17.08
N GLU A 159 3.60 4.41 -17.21
CA GLU A 159 2.70 3.96 -18.27
C GLU A 159 1.35 4.71 -18.21
N ARG A 160 0.74 4.77 -17.03
CA ARG A 160 -0.54 5.46 -16.85
C ARG A 160 -0.42 6.97 -17.05
N LEU A 161 0.68 7.55 -16.60
CA LEU A 161 0.93 8.98 -16.79
C LEU A 161 1.10 9.29 -18.29
N GLN A 162 1.83 8.46 -19.02
CA GLN A 162 1.99 8.59 -20.48
C GLN A 162 0.65 8.47 -21.20
N ILE A 163 -0.19 7.49 -20.85
CA ILE A 163 -1.53 7.34 -21.43
C ILE A 163 -2.38 8.60 -21.20
N ALA A 164 -2.29 9.21 -20.01
CA ALA A 164 -3.01 10.46 -19.72
C ALA A 164 -2.46 11.65 -20.52
N LEU A 165 -1.13 11.73 -20.70
CA LEU A 165 -0.48 12.73 -21.55
C LEU A 165 -0.91 12.58 -23.01
N ASP A 166 -0.88 11.36 -23.56
CA ASP A 166 -1.27 11.07 -24.94
C ASP A 166 -2.76 11.39 -25.17
N THR A 167 -3.60 11.03 -24.20
CA THR A 167 -5.03 11.36 -24.23
C THR A 167 -5.24 12.87 -24.20
N ALA A 168 -4.51 13.59 -23.35
CA ALA A 168 -4.58 15.05 -23.28
C ALA A 168 -4.11 15.68 -24.59
N ALA A 169 -2.99 15.23 -25.16
CA ALA A 169 -2.46 15.69 -26.44
C ALA A 169 -3.45 15.47 -27.58
N THR A 170 -4.09 14.30 -27.63
CA THR A 170 -5.12 14.00 -28.63
C THR A 170 -6.32 14.95 -28.50
N LYS A 171 -6.74 15.26 -27.27
CA LYS A 171 -7.88 16.14 -27.01
C LYS A 171 -7.56 17.62 -27.25
N THR A 172 -6.31 18.03 -27.17
CA THR A 172 -5.87 19.41 -27.42
C THR A 172 -5.43 19.65 -28.87
N GLY A 173 -5.50 18.64 -29.75
CA GLY A 173 -5.10 18.76 -31.16
C GLY A 173 -3.58 18.73 -31.38
N TYR A 174 -2.85 18.11 -30.44
CA TYR A 174 -1.40 17.95 -30.45
C TYR A 174 -0.92 16.55 -30.87
N ALA A 175 -1.82 15.58 -30.92
CA ALA A 175 -1.51 14.26 -31.46
C ALA A 175 -1.60 14.31 -32.99
N PHE A 176 -0.51 13.91 -33.66
CA PHE A 176 -0.41 13.73 -35.11
C PHE A 176 -0.49 12.25 -35.47
#